data_AF-A0A2V3W518-F1
#
_entry.id   AF-A0A2V3W518-F1
#
_cell.length_a   1.000
_cell.length_b   1.000
_cell.length_c   1.000
_cell.angle_alpha   90.00
_cell.angle_beta   90.00
_cell.angle_gamma   90.00
#
_symmetry.space_group_name_H-M   'P 1'
#
loop_
_entity.id
_entity.type
_entity.pdbx_description
1 polymer ?
#
loop_
_entity_poly.entity_id
_entity_poly.type
_entity_poly.pdbx_seq_one_letter_code
_entity_poly.pdbx_strand_id
1 'polypeptide(L)'
;MINKNEKLTADEFEKLLDKAPDSCLITGLKKCNSYGFDNQVVYLSEPAYDAYTLPWYVESERCFYRARFDMDDDFRKEYEFVCSLEDLEKHFHPNLKRIKEYYGIN
;
A
#
# COMPACT_ATOMS: atom_id res chain seq x y z
N MET A 1 2.67 21.31 -10.06
CA MET A 1 2.28 21.57 -8.66
C MET A 1 0.92 20.95 -8.47
N ILE A 2 0.82 19.83 -7.76
CA ILE A 2 -0.48 19.21 -7.45
C ILE A 2 -0.94 19.81 -6.12
N ASN A 3 -2.12 20.44 -6.13
CA ASN A 3 -2.70 21.09 -4.97
C ASN A 3 -2.94 20.08 -3.85
N LYS A 4 -2.49 20.41 -2.66
CA LYS A 4 -2.48 19.55 -1.46
C LYS A 4 -3.88 19.27 -0.85
N ASN A 5 -4.98 19.60 -1.55
CA ASN A 5 -6.34 19.62 -1.00
C ASN A 5 -7.46 19.17 -1.98
N GLU A 6 -7.15 18.62 -3.15
CA GLU A 6 -8.20 18.09 -4.03
C GLU A 6 -8.54 16.66 -3.60
N LYS A 7 -9.74 16.48 -3.04
CA LYS A 7 -10.35 15.16 -2.85
C LYS A 7 -10.60 14.57 -4.24
N LEU A 8 -10.21 13.30 -4.44
CA LEU A 8 -10.55 12.58 -5.65
C LEU A 8 -12.06 12.61 -5.88
N THR A 9 -12.46 12.78 -7.13
CA THR A 9 -13.82 12.46 -7.56
C THR A 9 -14.07 10.95 -7.45
N ALA A 10 -15.34 10.54 -7.42
CA ALA A 10 -15.71 9.12 -7.39
C ALA A 10 -15.07 8.35 -8.56
N ASP A 11 -15.18 8.90 -9.78
CA ASP A 11 -14.59 8.31 -10.99
C ASP A 11 -13.06 8.17 -10.92
N GLU A 12 -12.37 9.12 -10.30
CA GLU A 12 -10.91 9.04 -10.12
C GLU A 12 -10.53 7.99 -9.08
N PHE A 13 -11.33 7.86 -8.01
CA PHE A 13 -11.13 6.83 -7.02
C PHE A 13 -11.41 5.43 -7.57
N GLU A 14 -12.47 5.25 -8.37
CA GLU A 14 -12.74 3.99 -9.07
C GLU A 14 -11.59 3.59 -9.99
N LYS A 15 -11.05 4.54 -10.77
CA LYS A 15 -9.86 4.28 -11.62
C LYS A 15 -8.62 3.89 -10.82
N LEU A 16 -8.48 4.37 -9.59
CA LEU A 16 -7.40 3.95 -8.69
C LEU A 16 -7.64 2.55 -8.14
N LEU A 17 -8.88 2.23 -7.75
CA LEU A 17 -9.27 0.89 -7.32
C LEU A 17 -9.02 -0.16 -8.40
N ASP A 18 -9.34 0.14 -9.66
CA ASP A 18 -9.15 -0.78 -10.79
C ASP A 18 -7.67 -1.08 -11.06
N LYS A 19 -6.79 -0.11 -10.82
CA LYS A 19 -5.34 -0.28 -11.04
C LYS A 19 -4.63 -0.94 -9.86
N ALA A 20 -5.16 -0.77 -8.66
CA ALA A 20 -4.55 -1.33 -7.45
C ALA A 20 -4.79 -2.85 -7.37
N PRO A 21 -3.78 -3.64 -6.96
CA PRO A 21 -3.96 -5.09 -6.83
C PRO A 21 -5.02 -5.43 -5.77
N ASP A 22 -5.82 -6.48 -6.00
CA ASP A 22 -6.88 -6.88 -5.06
C ASP A 22 -6.36 -7.32 -3.69
N SER A 23 -5.12 -7.82 -3.66
CA SER A 23 -4.37 -8.12 -2.45
C SER A 23 -3.01 -7.46 -2.50
N CYS A 24 -2.55 -6.90 -1.39
CA CYS A 24 -1.18 -6.38 -1.28
C CYS A 24 -0.19 -7.48 -1.63
N LEU A 25 0.69 -7.21 -2.61
CA LEU A 25 1.60 -8.23 -3.16
C LEU A 25 2.60 -8.76 -2.13
N ILE A 26 2.91 -7.95 -1.10
CA ILE A 26 3.88 -8.24 -0.04
C ILE A 26 3.19 -8.82 1.19
N THR A 27 2.14 -8.17 1.70
CA THR A 27 1.53 -8.56 2.98
C THR A 27 0.30 -9.45 2.84
N GLY A 28 -0.26 -9.59 1.63
CA GLY A 28 -1.47 -10.38 1.38
C GLY A 28 -2.77 -9.73 1.88
N LEU A 29 -2.71 -8.57 2.53
CA LEU A 29 -3.90 -7.84 2.99
C LEU A 29 -4.84 -7.51 1.83
N LYS A 30 -6.14 -7.49 2.08
CA LYS A 30 -7.16 -7.28 1.05
C LYS A 30 -7.43 -5.80 0.83
N LYS A 31 -7.60 -5.43 -0.43
CA LYS A 31 -7.97 -4.08 -0.87
C LYS A 31 -9.34 -3.67 -0.29
N CYS A 32 -9.43 -2.47 0.26
CA CYS A 32 -10.70 -1.82 0.59
C CYS A 32 -11.29 -1.20 -0.68
N ASN A 33 -12.49 -1.64 -1.06
CA ASN A 33 -13.21 -1.09 -2.22
C ASN A 33 -14.17 0.06 -1.84
N SER A 34 -14.25 0.41 -0.56
CA SER A 34 -15.26 1.35 -0.04
C SER A 34 -14.72 2.74 0.26
N TYR A 35 -13.44 2.85 0.63
CA TYR A 35 -12.79 4.12 0.94
C TYR A 35 -11.28 4.04 0.77
N GLY A 36 -10.63 5.20 0.78
CA GLY A 36 -9.19 5.37 0.76
C GLY A 36 -8.77 6.53 1.66
N PHE A 37 -7.47 6.60 1.98
CA PHE A 37 -6.86 7.69 2.73
C PHE A 37 -5.81 8.39 1.88
N ASP A 38 -5.66 9.71 2.04
CA ASP A 38 -4.69 10.52 1.30
C ASP A 38 -4.69 10.29 -0.22
N ASN A 39 -5.89 10.18 -0.80
CA ASN A 39 -6.08 9.88 -2.23
C ASN A 39 -5.41 8.57 -2.69
N GLN A 40 -5.31 7.58 -1.79
CA GLN A 40 -4.74 6.27 -2.05
C GLN A 40 -5.72 5.16 -1.65
N VAL A 41 -5.64 4.06 -2.39
CA VAL A 41 -6.30 2.80 -2.02
C VAL A 41 -5.63 2.23 -0.77
N VAL A 42 -6.46 1.74 0.15
CA VAL A 42 -6.00 1.15 1.41
C VAL A 42 -6.34 -0.33 1.48
N TYR A 43 -5.61 -1.05 2.30
CA TYR A 43 -5.72 -2.48 2.54
C TYR A 43 -5.99 -2.70 4.01
N LEU A 44 -6.88 -3.63 4.34
CA LEU A 44 -7.39 -3.80 5.70
C LEU A 44 -6.92 -5.13 6.29
N SER A 45 -6.67 -5.12 7.60
CA SER A 45 -6.66 -6.34 8.41
C SER A 45 -8.09 -6.85 8.62
N GLU A 46 -8.22 -8.12 9.01
CA GLU A 46 -9.49 -8.70 9.45
C GLU A 46 -9.32 -9.14 10.91
N PRO A 47 -9.99 -8.50 11.89
CA PRO A 47 -10.85 -7.30 11.78
C PRO A 47 -10.08 -5.99 11.47
N ALA A 48 -10.78 -5.01 10.89
CA ALA A 48 -10.19 -3.78 10.33
C ALA A 48 -9.93 -2.68 11.37
N TYR A 49 -8.99 -2.91 12.29
CA TYR A 49 -8.52 -1.89 13.25
C TYR A 49 -7.57 -0.87 12.62
N ASP A 50 -6.83 -1.29 11.61
CA ASP A 50 -5.89 -0.45 10.88
C ASP A 50 -6.22 -0.49 9.38
N ALA A 51 -5.96 0.63 8.70
CA ALA A 51 -5.89 0.69 7.25
C ALA A 51 -4.46 0.97 6.80
N TYR A 52 -4.01 0.29 5.74
CA TYR A 52 -2.63 0.38 5.27
C TYR A 52 -2.58 0.80 3.81
N THR A 53 -1.70 1.72 3.43
CA THR A 53 -1.45 1.96 2.00
C THR A 53 -0.74 0.76 1.39
N LEU A 54 -0.77 0.70 0.05
CA LEU A 54 0.19 -0.16 -0.65
C LEU A 54 1.62 0.28 -0.25
N PRO A 55 2.55 -0.66 0.01
CA PRO A 55 3.91 -0.29 0.32
C PRO A 55 4.54 0.49 -0.84
N TRP A 56 5.42 1.44 -0.56
CA TRP A 56 6.33 2.03 -1.54
C TRP A 56 7.74 1.47 -1.34
N TYR A 57 8.49 1.40 -2.43
CA TYR A 57 9.88 0.93 -2.43
C TYR A 57 10.84 2.12 -2.37
N VAL A 58 11.81 2.06 -1.46
CA VAL A 58 12.88 3.05 -1.30
C VAL A 58 14.18 2.42 -1.82
N GLU A 59 14.59 2.80 -3.02
CA GLU A 59 15.70 2.17 -3.74
C GLU A 59 17.04 2.29 -3.00
N SER A 60 17.33 3.44 -2.40
CA SER A 60 18.58 3.69 -1.66
C SER A 60 18.79 2.76 -0.47
N GLU A 61 17.69 2.26 0.08
CA GLU A 61 17.69 1.36 1.24
C GLU A 61 17.35 -0.08 0.86
N ARG A 62 16.86 -0.28 -0.37
CA ARG A 62 16.26 -1.54 -0.84
C ARG A 62 15.17 -2.05 0.10
N CYS A 63 14.34 -1.13 0.62
CA CYS A 63 13.33 -1.41 1.64
C CYS A 63 11.93 -0.99 1.20
N PHE A 64 10.93 -1.70 1.71
CA PHE A 64 9.51 -1.38 1.54
C PHE A 64 8.95 -0.77 2.81
N TYR A 65 8.20 0.31 2.64
CA TYR A 65 7.55 1.03 3.72
C TYR A 65 6.08 1.27 3.37
N ARG A 66 5.23 1.46 4.37
CA ARG A 66 3.81 1.81 4.15
C ARG A 66 3.32 2.82 5.17
N ALA A 67 2.20 3.46 4.87
CA ALA A 67 1.49 4.27 5.85
C ALA A 67 0.40 3.41 6.48
N ARG A 68 0.35 3.44 7.81
CA ARG A 68 -0.71 2.86 8.65
C ARG A 68 -1.60 3.98 9.15
N PHE A 69 -2.91 3.78 9.08
CA PHE A 69 -3.92 4.65 9.63
C PHE A 69 -4.64 3.89 10.74
N ASP A 70 -4.47 4.35 11.97
CA ASP A 70 -5.16 3.81 13.15
C ASP A 70 -6.62 4.25 13.10
N MET A 71 -7.55 3.32 12.82
CA MET A 71 -8.96 3.66 12.63
C MET A 71 -9.68 3.92 13.95
N ASP A 72 -9.10 3.55 15.08
CA ASP A 72 -9.66 3.77 16.41
C ASP A 72 -9.15 5.08 17.05
N ASP A 73 -8.02 5.62 16.58
CA ASP A 73 -7.38 6.84 17.10
C ASP A 73 -7.33 7.97 16.05
N ASP A 74 -8.50 8.51 15.70
CA ASP A 74 -8.71 9.66 14.80
C ASP A 74 -7.97 9.56 13.45
N PHE A 75 -7.86 8.34 12.91
CA PHE A 75 -7.14 8.07 11.66
C PHE A 75 -5.68 8.53 11.69
N ARG A 76 -5.02 8.44 12.85
CA ARG A 76 -3.61 8.82 13.00
C ARG A 76 -2.76 8.07 11.97
N LYS A 77 -2.02 8.85 11.18
CA LYS A 77 -1.11 8.35 10.15
C LYS A 77 0.30 8.12 10.71
N GLU A 78 0.79 6.91 10.55
CA GLU A 78 2.15 6.50 10.91
C GLU A 78 2.85 5.88 9.70
N TYR A 79 4.16 6.06 9.59
CA TYR A 79 5.00 5.47 8.54
C TYR A 79 5.78 4.31 9.15
N GLU A 80 5.69 3.12 8.55
CA GLU A 80 6.32 1.92 9.08
C GLU A 80 7.09 1.14 8.01
N PHE A 81 8.14 0.45 8.47
CA PHE A 81 8.90 -0.51 7.69
C PHE A 81 8.12 -1.81 7.53
N VAL A 82 8.10 -2.36 6.31
CA VAL A 82 7.42 -3.62 5.99
C VAL A 82 8.44 -4.77 5.90
N CYS A 83 9.41 -4.66 5.00
CA CYS A 83 10.47 -5.65 4.80
C CYS A 83 11.58 -5.07 3.90
N SER A 84 12.74 -5.71 3.89
CA SER A 84 13.76 -5.45 2.88
C SER A 84 13.51 -6.30 1.63
N LEU A 85 14.02 -5.86 0.48
CA LEU A 85 14.04 -6.66 -0.73
C LEU A 85 14.88 -7.93 -0.55
N GLU A 86 15.96 -7.85 0.22
CA GLU A 86 16.80 -9.00 0.56
C GLU A 86 16.00 -10.08 1.30
N ASP A 87 15.14 -9.70 2.24
CA ASP A 87 14.27 -10.66 2.96
C ASP A 87 13.32 -11.37 1.99
N LEU A 88 12.72 -10.64 1.05
CA LEU A 88 11.82 -11.22 0.06
C LEU A 88 12.56 -12.20 -0.88
N GLU A 89 13.79 -11.87 -1.26
CA GLU A 89 14.66 -12.70 -2.10
C GLU A 89 15.10 -13.97 -1.36
N LYS A 90 15.52 -13.84 -0.10
CA LYS A 90 16.01 -14.94 0.75
C LYS A 90 14.93 -15.95 1.09
N HIS A 91 13.70 -15.48 1.32
CA HIS A 91 12.59 -16.34 1.74
C HIS A 91 11.75 -16.87 0.56
N PHE A 92 12.20 -16.68 -0.69
CA PHE A 92 11.47 -17.10 -1.90
C PHE A 92 10.01 -16.67 -1.86
N HIS A 93 9.77 -15.38 -1.62
CA HIS A 93 8.41 -14.88 -1.54
C HIS A 93 7.62 -15.28 -2.81
N PRO A 94 6.43 -15.90 -2.69
CA PRO A 94 5.73 -16.49 -3.84
C PRO A 94 5.38 -15.45 -4.91
N ASN A 95 5.27 -14.19 -4.52
CA ASN A 95 5.02 -13.06 -5.42
C ASN A 95 6.28 -12.29 -5.85
N LEU A 96 7.51 -12.74 -5.55
CA LEU A 96 8.73 -11.96 -5.75
C LEU A 96 8.86 -11.38 -7.17
N LYS A 97 8.61 -12.18 -8.20
CA LYS A 97 8.63 -11.71 -9.59
C LYS A 97 7.62 -10.59 -9.85
N ARG A 98 6.38 -10.77 -9.40
CA ARG A 98 5.30 -9.79 -9.55
C ARG A 98 5.58 -8.52 -8.75
N ILE A 99 6.17 -8.64 -7.57
CA ILE A 99 6.61 -7.50 -6.74
C ILE A 99 7.64 -6.69 -7.53
N LYS A 100 8.71 -7.33 -8.04
CA LYS A 100 9.74 -6.62 -8.82
C LYS A 100 9.16 -5.91 -10.04
N GLU A 101 8.31 -6.59 -10.81
CA GLU A 101 7.63 -6.01 -11.97
C GLU A 101 6.73 -4.81 -11.60
N TYR A 102 5.95 -4.92 -10.52
CA TYR A 102 5.05 -3.85 -10.09
C TYR A 102 5.80 -2.60 -9.61
N TYR A 103 6.92 -2.80 -8.90
CA TYR A 103 7.72 -1.71 -8.33
C TYR A 103 8.86 -1.23 -9.26
N GLY A 104 9.02 -1.82 -10.45
CA GLY A 104 10.08 -1.45 -11.39
C GLY A 104 11.50 -1.77 -10.90
N ILE A 105 11.65 -2.84 -10.11
CA ILE A 105 12.91 -3.26 -9.51
C ILE A 105 13.65 -4.20 -10.47
N ASN A 106 14.85 -3.81 -10.91
CA ASN A 106 15.73 -4.60 -11.77
C ASN A 106 16.70 -5.48 -10.96
#